data_AF-A0A7S4V3L9-F1
#
_entry.id   AF-A0A7S4V3L9-F1
#
_cell.length_a   1.000
_cell.length_b   1.000
_cell.length_c   1.000
_cell.angle_alpha   90.00
_cell.angle_beta   90.00
_cell.angle_gamma   90.00
#
_symmetry.space_group_name_H-M   'P 1'
#
loop_
_entity.id
_entity.type
_entity.pdbx_description
1 polymer ?
#
loop_
_entity_poly.entity_id
_entity_poly.type
_entity_poly.pdbx_seq_one_letter_code
_entity_poly.pdbx_strand_id
1 'polypeptide(L)'
;AAMTTHFGGVASSTLSRDRAVLTGIDDHGSWALVHATGALRANRDFVIKALAKDGNSLLYAADSLKLDKEVVLTAVGQNGHALRHASEHLRADREFALEAVKRHSNAMLFVAAELREDKDFVLEAVVAGCSLEYVWAPLRTWCIKRENLLETFRETADRGDVAGLSQAIKDAEAHGLPESDMAVARPALAKLVKYNRADSLWEVLRPGAGGSSLAPVVLVKGSWLVDLSGRGGRLPRRQDLPPEAVWDGEELQRDADEYNLEARARRPHKVVAVSHCWLRREHPDPHGEQLKLISDIIQRRLRSLGSGVDLALFLDYCSLFQEPRSSEEAAAFEESLKCVSAWYAHEKTEKWLLTRPPATCSLPGDLAAAEADRQDVPVAPYAARGWTHFERSIGELLACEGRTRSLLVDLGRTSEGEPLPEWAELQWRCSARQEPPRVPARLCEELATKKFAEPTDLATLHELYRVTFHEVAASTKFLVFCDLDWGDDEAPHLAAAVRHFRLLQGIELEGNHFGDASASELFDAFAGREHLRRVVLRANRLQDTAAEQICARLYECRRLRQTRPEAPLGHASSCRAKCLASGARPGSSVAAPPSAPRAASGCLPMRCSVA
;
A
#
# COMPACT_ATOMS: atom_id res chain seq x y z
N ALA A 1 -72.74 -18.70 -13.45
CA ALA A 1 -74.03 -19.08 -14.07
C ALA A 1 -74.83 -17.81 -14.35
N ALA A 2 -74.68 -17.27 -15.56
CA ALA A 2 -75.54 -16.29 -16.23
C ALA A 2 -74.85 -15.86 -17.54
N MET A 3 -74.84 -16.75 -18.54
CA MET A 3 -74.60 -16.46 -19.98
C MET A 3 -74.72 -17.76 -20.79
N THR A 4 -75.76 -18.55 -20.52
CA THR A 4 -75.97 -19.87 -21.14
C THR A 4 -77.03 -19.86 -22.25
N THR A 5 -77.21 -18.74 -22.95
CA THR A 5 -78.27 -18.61 -23.95
C THR A 5 -77.83 -17.70 -25.09
N HIS A 6 -77.04 -18.22 -26.05
CA HIS A 6 -77.03 -17.77 -27.46
C HIS A 6 -76.14 -18.65 -28.35
N PHE A 7 -76.34 -19.97 -28.33
CA PHE A 7 -75.80 -20.83 -29.40
C PHE A 7 -76.81 -21.92 -29.74
N GLY A 8 -77.72 -21.59 -30.65
CA GLY A 8 -78.64 -22.53 -31.28
C GLY A 8 -78.58 -22.34 -32.79
N GLY A 9 -77.96 -23.31 -33.48
CA GLY A 9 -78.11 -23.56 -34.93
C GLY A 9 -77.37 -22.61 -35.87
N VAL A 10 -76.35 -23.13 -36.58
CA VAL A 10 -76.35 -23.43 -38.03
C VAL A 10 -74.95 -23.98 -38.35
N ALA A 11 -74.90 -25.21 -38.87
CA ALA A 11 -73.72 -25.77 -39.48
C ALA A 11 -73.51 -25.13 -40.86
N SER A 12 -72.51 -24.26 -41.00
CA SER A 12 -71.77 -23.98 -42.24
C SER A 12 -70.65 -22.96 -41.97
N SER A 13 -69.53 -23.13 -42.67
CA SER A 13 -68.41 -22.17 -42.84
C SER A 13 -67.32 -22.14 -41.76
N THR A 14 -66.33 -23.00 -41.97
CA THR A 14 -64.96 -23.01 -41.44
C THR A 14 -64.14 -21.74 -41.78
N LEU A 15 -64.78 -20.63 -42.17
CA LEU A 15 -64.13 -19.43 -42.72
C LEU A 15 -64.61 -18.10 -42.08
N SER A 16 -65.52 -18.13 -41.08
CA SER A 16 -66.02 -16.89 -40.43
C SER A 16 -65.60 -16.71 -38.96
N ARG A 17 -64.94 -17.69 -38.33
CA ARG A 17 -64.50 -17.56 -36.92
C ARG A 17 -63.15 -16.84 -36.77
N ASP A 18 -62.24 -16.98 -37.72
CA ASP A 18 -60.88 -16.44 -37.55
C ASP A 18 -60.80 -14.91 -37.71
N ARG A 19 -61.61 -14.29 -38.58
CA ARG A 19 -61.57 -12.83 -38.80
C ARG A 19 -62.18 -12.01 -37.65
N ALA A 20 -63.20 -12.55 -36.97
CA ALA A 20 -63.79 -11.94 -35.77
C ALA A 20 -62.92 -12.16 -34.52
N VAL A 21 -62.13 -13.23 -34.46
CA VAL A 21 -61.18 -13.46 -33.37
C VAL A 21 -59.91 -12.61 -33.55
N LEU A 22 -59.46 -12.33 -34.79
CA LEU A 22 -58.33 -11.43 -35.07
C LEU A 22 -58.55 -9.98 -34.57
N THR A 23 -59.80 -9.49 -34.50
CA THR A 23 -60.16 -8.20 -33.87
C THR A 23 -60.43 -8.32 -32.37
N GLY A 24 -60.61 -9.54 -31.85
CA GLY A 24 -61.05 -9.81 -30.48
C GLY A 24 -60.05 -9.48 -29.37
N ILE A 25 -58.76 -9.28 -29.67
CA ILE A 25 -57.79 -8.85 -28.64
C ILE A 25 -58.05 -7.41 -28.19
N ASP A 26 -58.51 -6.55 -29.10
CA ASP A 26 -58.79 -5.15 -28.79
C ASP A 26 -60.10 -5.03 -27.96
N ASP A 27 -61.08 -5.90 -28.21
CA ASP A 27 -62.39 -5.90 -27.53
C ASP A 27 -62.45 -6.77 -26.25
N HIS A 28 -61.62 -7.82 -26.14
CA HIS A 28 -61.69 -8.82 -25.06
C HIS A 28 -60.35 -9.08 -24.35
N GLY A 29 -59.27 -8.37 -24.74
CA GLY A 29 -57.96 -8.48 -24.12
C GLY A 29 -57.32 -9.87 -24.27
N SER A 30 -56.50 -10.25 -23.29
CA SER A 30 -55.77 -11.54 -23.26
C SER A 30 -56.67 -12.78 -23.20
N TRP A 31 -57.92 -12.62 -22.75
CA TRP A 31 -58.90 -13.71 -22.68
C TRP A 31 -59.28 -14.28 -24.06
N ALA A 32 -59.02 -13.55 -25.15
CA ALA A 32 -59.22 -14.04 -26.51
C ALA A 32 -58.42 -15.32 -26.81
N LEU A 33 -57.22 -15.49 -26.23
CA LEU A 33 -56.38 -16.68 -26.44
C LEU A 33 -56.94 -17.94 -25.75
N VAL A 34 -57.70 -17.77 -24.66
CA VAL A 34 -58.34 -18.87 -23.92
C VAL A 34 -59.33 -19.62 -24.81
N HIS A 35 -60.04 -18.91 -25.68
CA HIS A 35 -61.07 -19.48 -26.56
C HIS A 35 -60.63 -19.60 -28.02
N ALA A 36 -59.39 -19.20 -28.35
CA ALA A 36 -58.83 -19.29 -29.69
C ALA A 36 -58.64 -20.73 -30.17
N THR A 37 -58.80 -20.95 -31.48
CA THR A 37 -58.49 -22.23 -32.15
C THR A 37 -56.99 -22.51 -32.11
N GLY A 38 -56.58 -23.78 -32.31
CA GLY A 38 -55.16 -24.13 -32.37
C GLY A 38 -54.38 -23.35 -33.43
N ALA A 39 -55.01 -23.04 -34.58
CA ALA A 39 -54.42 -22.22 -35.64
C ALA A 39 -54.13 -20.78 -35.19
N LEU A 40 -55.03 -20.16 -34.41
CA LEU A 40 -54.83 -18.80 -33.89
C LEU A 40 -53.84 -18.77 -32.71
N ARG A 41 -53.81 -19.80 -31.86
CA ARG A 41 -52.78 -19.95 -30.83
C ARG A 41 -51.38 -20.19 -31.40
N ALA A 42 -51.29 -20.64 -32.65
CA ALA A 42 -50.03 -20.77 -33.39
C ALA A 42 -49.73 -19.54 -34.28
N ASN A 43 -50.64 -18.56 -34.37
CA ASN A 43 -50.42 -17.34 -35.13
C ASN A 43 -49.58 -16.35 -34.32
N ARG A 44 -48.34 -16.11 -34.77
CA ARG A 44 -47.36 -15.27 -34.08
C ARG A 44 -47.86 -13.84 -33.81
N ASP A 45 -48.41 -13.17 -34.83
CA ASP A 45 -48.85 -11.77 -34.72
C ASP A 45 -50.03 -11.63 -33.76
N PHE A 46 -50.96 -12.60 -33.80
CA PHE A 46 -52.09 -12.65 -32.88
C PHE A 46 -51.62 -12.85 -31.43
N VAL A 47 -50.71 -13.81 -31.20
CA VAL A 47 -50.15 -14.06 -29.86
C VAL A 47 -49.38 -12.84 -29.34
N ILE A 48 -48.52 -12.22 -30.15
CA ILE A 48 -47.75 -11.03 -29.76
C ILE A 48 -48.69 -9.88 -29.33
N LYS A 49 -49.77 -9.63 -30.07
CA LYS A 49 -50.76 -8.61 -29.69
C LYS A 49 -51.41 -8.90 -28.33
N ALA A 50 -51.69 -10.17 -28.02
CA ALA A 50 -52.25 -10.55 -26.73
C ALA A 50 -51.22 -10.44 -25.59
N LEU A 51 -49.96 -10.82 -25.85
CA LEU A 51 -48.86 -10.67 -24.89
C LEU A 51 -48.61 -9.21 -24.49
N ALA A 52 -48.80 -8.27 -25.42
CA ALA A 52 -48.72 -6.85 -25.14
C ALA A 52 -49.76 -6.35 -24.11
N LYS A 53 -50.88 -7.08 -23.94
CA LYS A 53 -51.89 -6.79 -22.92
C LYS A 53 -51.59 -7.50 -21.60
N ASP A 54 -51.23 -8.78 -21.67
CA ASP A 54 -50.86 -9.60 -20.52
C ASP A 54 -49.83 -10.66 -20.94
N GLY A 55 -48.61 -10.55 -20.41
CA GLY A 55 -47.52 -11.49 -20.70
C GLY A 55 -47.85 -12.94 -20.31
N ASN A 56 -48.71 -13.18 -19.32
CA ASN A 56 -49.09 -14.54 -18.93
C ASN A 56 -49.94 -15.26 -19.98
N SER A 57 -50.44 -14.55 -20.99
CA SER A 57 -51.15 -15.16 -22.12
C SER A 57 -50.30 -16.17 -22.89
N LEU A 58 -48.97 -16.14 -22.71
CA LEU A 58 -48.04 -17.14 -23.25
C LEU A 58 -48.43 -18.58 -22.88
N LEU A 59 -49.09 -18.80 -21.74
CA LEU A 59 -49.63 -20.11 -21.32
C LEU A 59 -50.48 -20.76 -22.43
N TYR A 60 -51.27 -19.95 -23.14
CA TYR A 60 -52.24 -20.39 -24.15
C TYR A 60 -51.66 -20.47 -25.56
N ALA A 61 -50.44 -19.96 -25.79
CA ALA A 61 -49.78 -20.05 -27.09
C ALA A 61 -49.45 -21.51 -27.45
N ALA A 62 -49.32 -21.79 -28.75
CA ALA A 62 -48.84 -23.08 -29.23
C ALA A 62 -47.39 -23.33 -28.77
N ASP A 63 -47.02 -24.59 -28.58
CA ASP A 63 -45.70 -24.97 -28.07
C ASP A 63 -44.55 -24.49 -28.98
N SER A 64 -44.79 -24.40 -30.29
CA SER A 64 -43.84 -23.82 -31.25
C SER A 64 -43.50 -22.36 -30.95
N LEU A 65 -44.45 -21.57 -30.42
CA LEU A 65 -44.24 -20.17 -30.04
C LEU A 65 -43.64 -20.02 -28.64
N LYS A 66 -43.81 -21.01 -27.75
CA LYS A 66 -43.12 -21.08 -26.45
C LYS A 66 -41.63 -21.44 -26.58
N LEU A 67 -41.21 -21.85 -27.78
CA LEU A 67 -39.82 -22.08 -28.18
C LEU A 67 -39.20 -20.87 -28.92
N ASP A 68 -40.00 -19.88 -29.32
CA ASP A 68 -39.52 -18.68 -30.02
C ASP A 68 -39.00 -17.65 -29.01
N LYS A 69 -37.68 -17.39 -29.03
CA LYS A 69 -37.00 -16.46 -28.11
C LYS A 69 -37.65 -15.07 -28.11
N GLU A 70 -37.99 -14.53 -29.29
CA GLU A 70 -38.55 -13.16 -29.39
C GLU A 70 -39.98 -13.08 -28.85
N VAL A 71 -40.80 -14.10 -29.11
CA VAL A 71 -42.17 -14.15 -28.57
C VAL A 71 -42.14 -14.24 -27.05
N VAL A 72 -41.26 -15.09 -26.49
CA VAL A 72 -41.12 -15.23 -25.04
C VAL A 72 -40.54 -13.96 -24.41
N LEU A 73 -39.53 -13.33 -25.00
CA LEU A 73 -38.97 -12.07 -24.47
C LEU A 73 -39.95 -10.90 -24.58
N THR A 74 -40.86 -10.91 -25.55
CA THR A 74 -41.99 -9.96 -25.62
C THR A 74 -42.94 -10.17 -24.44
N ALA A 75 -43.28 -11.43 -24.13
CA ALA A 75 -44.09 -11.78 -22.97
C ALA A 75 -43.43 -11.35 -21.65
N VAL A 76 -42.13 -11.63 -21.49
CA VAL A 76 -41.32 -11.30 -20.31
C VAL A 76 -41.19 -9.79 -20.12
N GLY A 77 -40.98 -9.03 -21.20
CA GLY A 77 -40.89 -7.57 -21.15
C GLY A 77 -42.13 -6.91 -20.57
N GLN A 78 -43.30 -7.53 -20.74
CA GLN A 78 -44.53 -7.10 -20.06
C GLN A 78 -44.67 -7.71 -18.66
N ASN A 79 -44.59 -9.03 -18.60
CA ASN A 79 -44.81 -9.96 -17.49
C ASN A 79 -43.61 -10.85 -17.20
N GLY A 80 -42.61 -10.52 -16.35
CA GLY A 80 -41.49 -11.46 -16.17
C GLY A 80 -41.89 -12.85 -15.63
N HIS A 81 -43.06 -12.98 -14.96
CA HIS A 81 -43.66 -14.28 -14.63
C HIS A 81 -43.97 -15.15 -15.84
N ALA A 82 -44.15 -14.57 -17.03
CA ALA A 82 -44.44 -15.28 -18.27
C ALA A 82 -43.35 -16.29 -18.63
N LEU A 83 -42.11 -16.10 -18.18
CA LEU A 83 -41.01 -17.05 -18.40
C LEU A 83 -41.35 -18.47 -17.92
N ARG A 84 -42.24 -18.63 -16.93
CA ARG A 84 -42.72 -19.93 -16.45
C ARG A 84 -43.39 -20.79 -17.52
N HIS A 85 -43.87 -20.16 -18.60
CA HIS A 85 -44.57 -20.81 -19.70
C HIS A 85 -43.68 -21.07 -20.91
N ALA A 86 -42.44 -20.57 -20.90
CA ALA A 86 -41.44 -20.90 -21.91
C ALA A 86 -41.01 -22.37 -21.81
N SER A 87 -40.48 -22.90 -22.89
CA SER A 87 -39.90 -24.25 -22.88
C SER A 87 -38.77 -24.37 -21.85
N GLU A 88 -38.57 -25.57 -21.30
CA GLU A 88 -37.49 -25.83 -20.33
C GLU A 88 -36.11 -25.53 -20.92
N HIS A 89 -35.90 -25.84 -22.20
CA HIS A 89 -34.67 -25.56 -22.94
C HIS A 89 -34.35 -24.06 -22.97
N LEU A 90 -35.35 -23.19 -23.19
CA LEU A 90 -35.12 -21.74 -23.16
C LEU A 90 -34.83 -21.22 -21.75
N ARG A 91 -35.52 -21.74 -20.73
CA ARG A 91 -35.25 -21.30 -19.34
C ARG A 91 -33.86 -21.72 -18.85
N ALA A 92 -33.28 -22.76 -19.44
CA ALA A 92 -31.93 -23.25 -19.17
C ALA A 92 -30.86 -22.66 -20.12
N ASP A 93 -31.27 -21.92 -21.16
CA ASP A 93 -30.35 -21.20 -22.05
C ASP A 93 -29.81 -19.96 -21.31
N ARG A 94 -28.51 -19.96 -21.04
CA ARG A 94 -27.85 -18.94 -20.22
C ARG A 94 -27.99 -17.53 -20.80
N GLU A 95 -27.75 -17.35 -22.09
CA GLU A 95 -27.80 -16.04 -22.74
C GLU A 95 -29.23 -15.51 -22.77
N PHE A 96 -30.17 -16.38 -23.11
CA PHE A 96 -31.59 -16.06 -23.14
C PHE A 96 -32.13 -15.69 -21.76
N ALA A 97 -31.80 -16.49 -20.74
CA ALA A 97 -32.25 -16.25 -19.37
C ALA A 97 -31.72 -14.92 -18.83
N LEU A 98 -30.47 -14.56 -19.15
CA LEU A 98 -29.90 -13.28 -18.76
C LEU A 98 -30.63 -12.10 -19.42
N GLU A 99 -30.93 -12.20 -20.72
CA GLU A 99 -31.72 -11.19 -21.44
C GLU A 99 -33.14 -11.04 -20.85
N ALA A 100 -33.78 -12.16 -20.53
CA ALA A 100 -35.09 -12.17 -19.88
C ALA A 100 -35.07 -11.43 -18.53
N VAL A 101 -34.06 -11.71 -17.69
CA VAL A 101 -33.90 -11.07 -16.38
C VAL A 101 -33.57 -9.58 -16.49
N LYS A 102 -32.78 -9.17 -17.49
CA LYS A 102 -32.49 -7.76 -17.80
C LYS A 102 -33.75 -6.99 -18.16
N ARG A 103 -34.67 -7.61 -18.92
CA ARG A 103 -35.96 -6.98 -19.27
C ARG A 103 -36.90 -6.87 -18.07
N HIS A 104 -36.92 -7.88 -17.20
CA HIS A 104 -37.79 -7.87 -16.03
C HIS A 104 -37.24 -8.74 -14.89
N SER A 105 -36.87 -8.15 -13.75
CA SER A 105 -36.13 -8.87 -12.69
C SER A 105 -36.86 -10.08 -12.10
N ASN A 106 -38.19 -10.05 -11.99
CA ASN A 106 -38.96 -11.18 -11.46
C ASN A 106 -38.97 -12.42 -12.37
N ALA A 107 -38.46 -12.31 -13.60
CA ALA A 107 -38.20 -13.47 -14.47
C ALA A 107 -37.18 -14.43 -13.83
N MET A 108 -36.28 -13.93 -12.97
CA MET A 108 -35.31 -14.72 -12.21
C MET A 108 -35.98 -15.87 -11.44
N LEU A 109 -37.23 -15.72 -10.99
CA LEU A 109 -37.97 -16.77 -10.27
C LEU A 109 -38.20 -18.03 -11.11
N PHE A 110 -38.21 -17.92 -12.45
CA PHE A 110 -38.57 -18.99 -13.39
C PHE A 110 -37.44 -19.44 -14.31
N VAL A 111 -36.26 -18.85 -14.18
CA VAL A 111 -35.02 -19.38 -14.77
C VAL A 111 -34.79 -20.82 -14.26
N ALA A 112 -34.15 -21.67 -15.07
CA ALA A 112 -33.84 -23.04 -14.67
C ALA A 112 -33.02 -23.09 -13.37
N ALA A 113 -33.17 -24.15 -12.57
CA ALA A 113 -32.56 -24.22 -11.24
C ALA A 113 -31.02 -24.17 -11.32
N GLU A 114 -30.46 -24.82 -12.33
CA GLU A 114 -29.03 -24.90 -12.60
C GLU A 114 -28.41 -23.50 -12.77
N LEU A 115 -29.11 -22.58 -13.44
CA LEU A 115 -28.67 -21.19 -13.61
C LEU A 115 -28.98 -20.31 -12.39
N ARG A 116 -30.11 -20.54 -11.70
CA ARG A 116 -30.46 -19.78 -10.48
C ARG A 116 -29.55 -20.10 -9.30
N GLU A 117 -28.88 -21.25 -9.31
CA GLU A 117 -27.90 -21.69 -8.32
C GLU A 117 -26.44 -21.42 -8.76
N ASP A 118 -26.24 -21.02 -10.02
CA ASP A 118 -24.95 -20.61 -10.57
C ASP A 118 -24.60 -19.18 -10.11
N LYS A 119 -23.49 -19.06 -9.37
CA LYS A 119 -23.01 -17.78 -8.82
C LYS A 119 -22.65 -16.78 -9.92
N ASP A 120 -22.05 -17.23 -11.01
CA ASP A 120 -21.58 -16.35 -12.09
C ASP A 120 -22.77 -15.80 -12.88
N PHE A 121 -23.77 -16.65 -13.16
CA PHE A 121 -25.02 -16.22 -13.78
C PHE A 121 -25.75 -15.20 -12.91
N VAL A 122 -25.93 -15.50 -11.61
CA VAL A 122 -26.63 -14.59 -10.69
C VAL A 122 -25.86 -13.28 -10.52
N LEU A 123 -24.53 -13.33 -10.40
CA LEU A 123 -23.72 -12.13 -10.31
C LEU A 123 -23.87 -11.25 -11.55
N GLU A 124 -23.81 -11.83 -12.74
CA GLU A 124 -24.00 -11.11 -14.00
C GLU A 124 -25.40 -10.49 -14.09
N ALA A 125 -26.43 -11.22 -13.67
CA ALA A 125 -27.80 -10.72 -13.63
C ALA A 125 -27.98 -9.54 -12.65
N VAL A 126 -27.39 -9.63 -11.45
CA VAL A 126 -27.44 -8.55 -10.44
C VAL A 126 -26.68 -7.32 -10.92
N VAL A 127 -25.49 -7.49 -11.48
CA VAL A 127 -24.70 -6.40 -12.08
C VAL A 127 -25.47 -5.73 -13.23
N ALA A 128 -26.27 -6.50 -13.98
CA ALA A 128 -27.14 -5.99 -15.04
C ALA A 128 -28.45 -5.36 -14.54
N GLY A 129 -28.67 -5.25 -13.22
CA GLY A 129 -29.81 -4.55 -12.62
C GLY A 129 -30.93 -5.45 -12.07
N CYS A 130 -30.73 -6.77 -11.98
CA CYS A 130 -31.70 -7.66 -11.34
C CYS A 130 -31.89 -7.32 -9.85
N SER A 131 -33.13 -7.09 -9.42
CA SER A 131 -33.47 -6.94 -8.01
C SER A 131 -33.11 -8.19 -7.20
N LEU A 132 -32.43 -8.00 -6.06
CA LEU A 132 -32.01 -9.07 -5.16
C LEU A 132 -33.18 -9.83 -4.53
N GLU A 133 -34.38 -9.25 -4.50
CA GLU A 133 -35.56 -9.90 -3.90
C GLU A 133 -35.98 -11.18 -4.65
N TYR A 134 -35.70 -11.25 -5.94
CA TYR A 134 -36.01 -12.39 -6.81
C TYR A 134 -34.88 -13.41 -6.91
N VAL A 135 -33.72 -13.10 -6.33
CA VAL A 135 -32.59 -14.03 -6.25
C VAL A 135 -32.89 -15.09 -5.19
N TRP A 136 -32.55 -16.33 -5.51
CA TRP A 136 -32.67 -17.45 -4.58
C TRP A 136 -31.96 -17.16 -3.24
N ALA A 137 -32.62 -17.43 -2.12
CA ALA A 137 -32.24 -16.87 -0.81
C ALA A 137 -30.77 -17.09 -0.38
N PRO A 138 -30.16 -18.27 -0.61
CA PRO A 138 -28.73 -18.47 -0.37
C PRO A 138 -27.83 -17.54 -1.20
N LEU A 139 -28.08 -17.41 -2.52
CA LEU A 139 -27.29 -16.52 -3.37
C LEU A 139 -27.60 -15.04 -3.15
N ARG A 140 -28.82 -14.69 -2.75
CA ARG A 140 -29.14 -13.34 -2.30
C ARG A 140 -28.27 -12.94 -1.10
N THR A 141 -28.12 -13.84 -0.13
CA THR A 141 -27.28 -13.63 1.05
C THR A 141 -25.81 -13.51 0.66
N TRP A 142 -25.37 -14.35 -0.28
CA TRP A 142 -24.03 -14.28 -0.86
C TRP A 142 -23.75 -12.94 -1.55
N CYS A 143 -24.65 -12.45 -2.41
CA CYS A 143 -24.51 -11.15 -3.07
C CYS A 143 -24.43 -9.99 -2.07
N ILE A 144 -25.27 -9.98 -1.02
CA ILE A 144 -25.23 -8.95 0.03
C ILE A 144 -23.88 -8.96 0.75
N LYS A 145 -23.38 -10.15 1.12
CA LYS A 145 -22.08 -10.28 1.79
C LYS A 145 -20.93 -9.85 0.87
N ARG A 146 -21.00 -10.17 -0.43
CA ARG A 146 -20.04 -9.71 -1.44
C ARG A 146 -19.96 -8.18 -1.47
N GLU A 147 -21.08 -7.48 -1.62
CA GLU A 147 -21.09 -6.01 -1.65
C GLU A 147 -20.52 -5.39 -0.36
N ASN A 148 -20.88 -5.93 0.81
CA ASN A 148 -20.32 -5.49 2.08
C ASN A 148 -18.79 -5.69 2.16
N LEU A 149 -18.28 -6.81 1.64
CA LEU A 149 -16.84 -7.08 1.59
C LEU A 149 -16.11 -6.15 0.62
N LEU A 150 -16.69 -5.88 -0.56
CA LEU A 150 -16.14 -4.93 -1.53
C LEU A 150 -16.06 -3.51 -0.95
N GLU A 151 -17.08 -3.08 -0.23
CA GLU A 151 -17.06 -1.79 0.47
C GLU A 151 -16.02 -1.80 1.60
N THR A 152 -15.92 -2.90 2.36
CA THR A 152 -14.89 -3.06 3.38
C THR A 152 -13.48 -2.97 2.78
N PHE A 153 -13.24 -3.54 1.59
CA PHE A 153 -11.96 -3.41 0.88
C PHE A 153 -11.60 -1.94 0.64
N ARG A 154 -12.54 -1.16 0.09
CA ARG A 154 -12.34 0.27 -0.19
C ARG A 154 -12.06 1.04 1.09
N GLU A 155 -12.91 0.90 2.10
CA GLU A 155 -12.76 1.65 3.35
C GLU A 155 -11.47 1.30 4.12
N THR A 156 -11.08 0.02 4.14
CA THR A 156 -9.87 -0.41 4.85
C THR A 156 -8.62 -0.01 4.08
N ALA A 157 -8.63 -0.08 2.74
CA ALA A 157 -7.55 0.44 1.92
C ALA A 157 -7.38 1.96 2.07
N ASP A 158 -8.46 2.73 2.02
CA ASP A 158 -8.45 4.19 2.16
C ASP A 158 -7.95 4.65 3.54
N ARG A 159 -8.24 3.87 4.59
CA ARG A 159 -7.73 4.12 5.96
C ARG A 159 -6.32 3.56 6.19
N GLY A 160 -5.77 2.78 5.26
CA GLY A 160 -4.58 1.96 5.44
C GLY A 160 -4.66 1.02 6.65
N ASP A 161 -5.83 0.43 6.88
CA ASP A 161 -6.04 -0.61 7.87
C ASP A 161 -5.62 -1.97 7.28
N VAL A 162 -4.32 -2.27 7.40
CA VAL A 162 -3.71 -3.51 6.92
C VAL A 162 -4.36 -4.75 7.53
N ALA A 163 -4.69 -4.71 8.83
CA ALA A 163 -5.28 -5.86 9.52
C ALA A 163 -6.73 -6.09 9.05
N GLY A 164 -7.52 -5.03 8.97
CA GLY A 164 -8.89 -5.08 8.44
C GLY A 164 -8.94 -5.55 6.99
N LEU A 165 -8.08 -4.99 6.12
CA LEU A 165 -8.02 -5.37 4.71
C LEU A 165 -7.56 -6.83 4.54
N SER A 166 -6.55 -7.27 5.29
CA SER A 166 -6.10 -8.66 5.26
C SER A 166 -7.18 -9.63 5.73
N GLN A 167 -7.91 -9.28 6.79
CA GLN A 167 -9.01 -10.12 7.27
C GLN A 167 -10.17 -10.15 6.27
N ALA A 168 -10.52 -9.01 5.67
CA ALA A 168 -11.58 -8.95 4.66
C ALA A 168 -11.25 -9.83 3.45
N ILE A 169 -9.99 -9.87 3.00
CA ILE A 169 -9.57 -10.72 1.88
C ILE A 169 -9.76 -12.20 2.26
N LYS A 170 -9.36 -12.61 3.47
CA LYS A 170 -9.58 -13.99 3.95
C LYS A 170 -11.06 -14.33 4.04
N ASP A 171 -11.88 -13.39 4.53
CA ASP A 171 -13.34 -13.57 4.60
C ASP A 171 -13.95 -13.71 3.20
N ALA A 172 -13.44 -12.98 2.21
CA ALA A 172 -13.88 -13.09 0.81
C ALA A 172 -13.50 -14.44 0.18
N GLU A 173 -12.27 -14.91 0.40
CA GLU A 173 -11.81 -16.24 -0.02
C GLU A 173 -12.68 -17.35 0.60
N ALA A 174 -12.89 -17.29 1.92
CA ALA A 174 -13.74 -18.25 2.64
C ALA A 174 -15.20 -18.20 2.16
N HIS A 175 -15.66 -17.04 1.67
CA HIS A 175 -16.98 -16.88 1.08
C HIS A 175 -17.06 -17.24 -0.41
N GLY A 176 -15.92 -17.61 -1.02
CA GLY A 176 -15.82 -18.00 -2.42
C GLY A 176 -16.19 -16.86 -3.37
N LEU A 177 -15.68 -15.65 -3.12
CA LEU A 177 -15.69 -14.56 -4.09
C LEU A 177 -14.68 -14.83 -5.21
N PRO A 178 -14.96 -14.41 -6.46
CA PRO A 178 -14.02 -14.54 -7.57
C PRO A 178 -12.79 -13.64 -7.39
N GLU A 179 -11.66 -14.03 -8.00
CA GLU A 179 -10.41 -13.24 -7.93
C GLU A 179 -10.56 -11.84 -8.55
N SER A 180 -11.47 -11.66 -9.51
CA SER A 180 -11.81 -10.35 -10.06
C SER A 180 -12.26 -9.34 -9.00
N ASP A 181 -12.92 -9.81 -7.94
CA ASP A 181 -13.37 -8.96 -6.83
C ASP A 181 -12.19 -8.58 -5.90
N MET A 182 -11.23 -9.50 -5.75
CA MET A 182 -10.05 -9.30 -4.92
C MET A 182 -8.92 -8.53 -5.63
N ALA A 183 -9.01 -8.36 -6.95
CA ALA A 183 -8.03 -7.70 -7.80
C ALA A 183 -7.76 -6.24 -7.42
N VAL A 184 -8.65 -5.58 -6.68
CA VAL A 184 -8.41 -4.23 -6.12
C VAL A 184 -7.76 -4.31 -4.73
N ALA A 185 -8.21 -5.26 -3.91
CA ALA A 185 -7.81 -5.39 -2.50
C ALA A 185 -6.38 -5.90 -2.33
N ARG A 186 -5.97 -6.95 -3.06
CA ARG A 186 -4.62 -7.52 -2.90
C ARG A 186 -3.51 -6.55 -3.31
N PRO A 187 -3.59 -5.84 -4.46
CA PRO A 187 -2.56 -4.85 -4.79
C PRO A 187 -2.54 -3.67 -3.83
N ALA A 188 -3.70 -3.25 -3.32
CA ALA A 188 -3.77 -2.22 -2.28
C ALA A 188 -3.07 -2.68 -0.99
N LEU A 189 -3.34 -3.90 -0.53
CA LEU A 189 -2.66 -4.49 0.62
C LEU A 189 -1.15 -4.58 0.39
N ALA A 190 -0.73 -5.11 -0.76
CA ALA A 190 0.68 -5.22 -1.13
C ALA A 190 1.41 -3.87 -1.06
N LYS A 191 0.79 -2.81 -1.61
CA LYS A 191 1.34 -1.43 -1.53
C LYS A 191 1.45 -0.91 -0.10
N LEU A 192 0.44 -1.18 0.75
CA LEU A 192 0.44 -0.72 2.14
C LEU A 192 1.52 -1.39 3.00
N VAL A 193 1.97 -2.59 2.63
CA VAL A 193 2.92 -3.38 3.43
C VAL A 193 4.33 -3.44 2.86
N LYS A 194 4.50 -3.05 1.59
CA LYS A 194 5.73 -3.18 0.78
C LYS A 194 7.02 -2.68 1.45
N TYR A 195 6.92 -1.68 2.32
CA TYR A 195 8.10 -1.07 2.95
C TYR A 195 8.12 -1.20 4.47
N ASN A 196 7.16 -1.88 5.10
CA ASN A 196 7.05 -1.94 6.57
C ASN A 196 6.86 -3.34 7.15
N ARG A 197 6.56 -4.35 6.33
CA ARG A 197 6.49 -5.74 6.80
C ARG A 197 7.56 -6.62 6.18
N ALA A 198 8.23 -7.40 7.04
CA ALA A 198 9.34 -8.25 6.66
C ALA A 198 8.99 -9.29 5.56
N ASP A 199 7.73 -9.76 5.51
CA ASP A 199 7.26 -10.67 4.46
C ASP A 199 7.40 -10.09 3.06
N SER A 200 7.27 -8.77 2.91
CA SER A 200 7.49 -8.11 1.62
C SER A 200 8.94 -8.21 1.11
N LEU A 201 9.93 -8.32 2.00
CA LEU A 201 11.33 -8.55 1.61
C LEU A 201 11.57 -9.97 1.14
N TRP A 202 10.87 -10.95 1.75
CA TRP A 202 11.03 -12.36 1.40
C TRP A 202 10.48 -12.66 0.01
N GLU A 203 9.37 -12.03 -0.39
CA GLU A 203 8.81 -12.17 -1.74
C GLU A 203 9.81 -11.73 -2.82
N VAL A 204 10.62 -10.69 -2.55
CA VAL A 204 11.64 -10.21 -3.50
C VAL A 204 12.79 -11.21 -3.69
N LEU A 205 12.98 -12.14 -2.76
CA LEU A 205 14.03 -13.16 -2.83
C LEU A 205 13.56 -14.45 -3.50
N ARG A 206 12.26 -14.59 -3.80
CA ARG A 206 11.73 -15.83 -4.39
C ARG A 206 11.90 -15.87 -5.91
N PRO A 207 12.25 -17.03 -6.48
CA PRO A 207 12.20 -17.24 -7.94
C PRO A 207 10.78 -17.10 -8.50
N GLY A 208 10.66 -16.69 -9.77
CA GLY A 208 9.40 -16.76 -10.51
C GLY A 208 8.45 -15.56 -10.39
N ALA A 209 8.81 -14.48 -9.70
CA ALA A 209 7.98 -13.28 -9.59
C ALA A 209 7.77 -12.53 -10.93
N GLY A 210 8.47 -12.91 -12.00
CA GLY A 210 8.35 -12.35 -13.35
C GLY A 210 8.57 -13.34 -14.51
N GLY A 211 8.53 -14.65 -14.25
CA GLY A 211 8.71 -15.71 -15.27
C GLY A 211 10.15 -16.23 -15.46
N SER A 212 11.12 -15.71 -14.71
CA SER A 212 12.50 -16.25 -14.62
C SER A 212 12.57 -17.40 -13.60
N SER A 213 13.38 -18.44 -13.86
CA SER A 213 13.65 -19.49 -12.87
C SER A 213 14.67 -19.07 -11.80
N LEU A 214 15.40 -17.98 -12.07
CA LEU A 214 16.34 -17.36 -11.12
C LEU A 214 15.62 -16.30 -10.29
N ALA A 215 15.93 -16.25 -8.99
CA ALA A 215 15.51 -15.14 -8.12
C ALA A 215 16.03 -13.79 -8.68
N PRO A 216 15.31 -12.67 -8.50
CA PRO A 216 15.79 -11.39 -8.99
C PRO A 216 16.90 -10.79 -8.12
N VAL A 217 16.97 -11.14 -6.83
CA VAL A 217 18.00 -10.66 -5.89
C VAL A 217 18.47 -11.79 -4.98
N VAL A 218 19.74 -11.75 -4.55
CA VAL A 218 20.27 -12.58 -3.45
C VAL A 218 20.89 -11.71 -2.36
N LEU A 219 20.85 -12.18 -1.11
CA LEU A 219 21.56 -11.53 0.01
C LEU A 219 22.76 -12.37 0.43
N VAL A 220 23.88 -11.71 0.74
CA VAL A 220 25.12 -12.38 1.12
C VAL A 220 25.21 -12.52 2.64
N LYS A 221 25.66 -13.68 3.11
CA LYS A 221 25.89 -13.95 4.53
C LYS A 221 27.04 -13.10 5.06
N GLY A 222 26.80 -12.41 6.17
CA GLY A 222 27.79 -11.53 6.79
C GLY A 222 29.04 -12.30 7.24
N SER A 223 28.83 -13.44 7.90
CA SER A 223 29.90 -14.35 8.31
C SER A 223 30.79 -14.77 7.12
N TRP A 224 30.20 -15.06 5.96
CA TRP A 224 30.94 -15.44 4.76
C TRP A 224 31.80 -14.30 4.21
N LEU A 225 31.30 -13.05 4.21
CA LEU A 225 32.09 -11.88 3.82
C LEU A 225 33.28 -11.64 4.76
N VAL A 226 33.12 -11.92 6.05
CA VAL A 226 34.22 -11.85 7.04
C VAL A 226 35.29 -12.87 6.70
N ASP A 227 34.91 -14.12 6.41
CA ASP A 227 35.84 -15.18 6.02
C ASP A 227 36.54 -14.87 4.70
N LEU A 228 35.82 -14.36 3.70
CA LEU A 228 36.37 -13.95 2.42
C LEU A 228 37.43 -12.85 2.61
N SER A 229 37.11 -11.83 3.40
CA SER A 229 38.04 -10.74 3.73
C SER A 229 39.28 -11.27 4.46
N GLY A 230 39.12 -12.18 5.43
CA GLY A 230 40.21 -12.78 6.20
C GLY A 230 41.20 -13.58 5.36
N ARG A 231 40.76 -14.10 4.20
CA ARG A 231 41.61 -14.79 3.22
C ARG A 231 42.21 -13.86 2.16
N GLY A 232 42.00 -12.55 2.26
CA GLY A 232 42.47 -11.57 1.27
C GLY A 232 41.68 -11.59 -0.05
N GLY A 233 40.43 -12.06 -0.02
CA GLY A 233 39.54 -12.10 -1.17
C GLY A 233 39.01 -10.72 -1.60
N ARG A 234 38.21 -10.72 -2.65
CA ARG A 234 37.50 -9.54 -3.19
C ARG A 234 36.04 -9.92 -3.43
N LEU A 235 35.16 -8.92 -3.44
CA LEU A 235 33.74 -9.13 -3.72
C LEU A 235 33.57 -9.86 -5.07
N PRO A 236 32.94 -11.05 -5.11
CA PRO A 236 32.64 -11.72 -6.38
C PRO A 236 31.41 -11.09 -7.04
N ARG A 237 31.25 -11.29 -8.36
CA ARG A 237 29.97 -11.04 -9.01
C ARG A 237 28.93 -12.01 -8.47
N ARG A 238 27.66 -11.65 -8.54
CA ARG A 238 26.57 -12.54 -8.15
C ARG A 238 26.67 -13.96 -8.72
N GLN A 239 26.90 -14.10 -10.02
CA GLN A 239 26.97 -15.41 -10.68
C GLN A 239 28.21 -16.24 -10.32
N ASP A 240 29.19 -15.63 -9.63
CA ASP A 240 30.39 -16.31 -9.15
C ASP A 240 30.30 -16.64 -7.64
N LEU A 241 29.19 -16.28 -6.97
CA LEU A 241 28.98 -16.61 -5.56
C LEU A 241 28.70 -18.11 -5.39
N PRO A 242 29.35 -18.78 -4.42
CA PRO A 242 29.01 -20.15 -4.11
C PRO A 242 27.70 -20.21 -3.30
N PRO A 243 26.93 -21.31 -3.35
CA PRO A 243 25.62 -21.41 -2.69
C PRO A 243 25.66 -21.13 -1.18
N GLU A 244 26.74 -21.51 -0.48
CA GLU A 244 26.90 -21.26 0.95
C GLU A 244 27.10 -19.80 1.33
N ALA A 245 27.42 -18.93 0.37
CA ALA A 245 27.59 -17.49 0.60
C ALA A 245 26.26 -16.74 0.70
N VAL A 246 25.17 -17.36 0.26
CA VAL A 246 23.89 -16.70 0.01
C VAL A 246 22.85 -17.14 1.04
N TRP A 247 21.97 -16.21 1.42
CA TRP A 247 20.71 -16.52 2.08
C TRP A 247 19.67 -16.95 1.06
N ASP A 248 19.06 -18.10 1.28
CA ASP A 248 17.82 -18.46 0.61
C ASP A 248 16.62 -17.71 1.25
N GLY A 249 15.60 -17.38 0.45
CA GLY A 249 14.43 -16.63 0.92
C GLY A 249 13.62 -17.38 2.00
N GLU A 250 13.49 -18.70 1.89
CA GLU A 250 12.82 -19.53 2.90
C GLU A 250 13.69 -19.73 4.15
N GLU A 251 15.01 -19.84 3.98
CA GLU A 251 15.96 -19.85 5.10
C GLU A 251 15.85 -18.55 5.92
N LEU A 252 15.83 -17.41 5.23
CA LEU A 252 15.75 -16.10 5.87
C LEU A 252 14.40 -15.88 6.56
N GLN A 253 13.31 -16.30 5.93
CA GLN A 253 11.97 -16.26 6.52
C GLN A 253 11.89 -17.14 7.79
N ARG A 254 12.41 -18.39 7.74
CA ARG A 254 12.42 -19.29 8.90
C ARG A 254 13.23 -18.73 10.06
N ASP A 255 14.41 -18.16 9.80
CA ASP A 255 15.20 -17.53 10.87
C ASP A 255 14.51 -16.29 11.45
N ALA A 256 13.84 -15.47 10.63
CA ALA A 256 13.09 -14.32 11.11
C ALA A 256 11.85 -14.70 11.96
N ASP A 257 11.24 -15.85 11.67
CA ASP A 257 10.12 -16.40 12.44
C ASP A 257 10.57 -17.17 13.70
N GLU A 258 11.86 -17.47 13.84
CA GLU A 258 12.41 -18.19 14.98
C GLU A 258 12.22 -17.39 16.28
N TYR A 259 11.54 -18.01 17.24
CA TYR A 259 11.30 -17.44 18.54
C TYR A 259 12.42 -17.81 19.51
N ASN A 260 13.16 -16.81 20.00
CA ASN A 260 14.16 -17.00 21.03
C ASN A 260 13.48 -17.03 22.41
N LEU A 261 13.46 -18.21 23.04
CA LEU A 261 12.85 -18.43 24.36
C LEU A 261 13.53 -17.63 25.47
N GLU A 262 14.86 -17.48 25.42
CA GLU A 262 15.63 -16.75 26.43
C GLU A 262 15.39 -15.25 26.35
N ALA A 263 15.40 -14.69 25.13
CA ALA A 263 15.10 -13.28 24.89
C ALA A 263 13.60 -12.94 24.96
N ARG A 264 12.72 -13.97 25.04
CA ARG A 264 11.26 -13.85 24.96
C ARG A 264 10.80 -12.98 23.78
N ALA A 265 11.47 -13.12 22.66
CA ALA A 265 11.26 -12.32 21.46
C ALA A 265 11.65 -13.13 20.23
N ARG A 266 11.10 -12.75 19.07
CA ARG A 266 11.63 -13.22 17.79
C ARG A 266 13.06 -12.71 17.59
N ARG A 267 13.84 -13.41 16.76
CA ARG A 267 15.18 -12.95 16.39
C ARG A 267 15.14 -11.52 15.81
N PRO A 268 16.15 -10.69 16.09
CA PRO A 268 16.18 -9.31 15.60
C PRO A 268 16.27 -9.27 14.07
N HIS A 269 15.75 -8.19 13.47
CA HIS A 269 15.96 -7.93 12.05
C HIS A 269 17.46 -7.78 11.75
N LYS A 270 17.89 -8.36 10.62
CA LYS A 270 19.30 -8.59 10.26
C LYS A 270 19.65 -8.22 8.81
N VAL A 271 18.71 -7.58 8.11
CA VAL A 271 18.90 -7.19 6.70
C VAL A 271 19.61 -5.85 6.66
N VAL A 272 20.68 -5.79 5.86
CA VAL A 272 21.51 -4.60 5.69
C VAL A 272 21.64 -4.31 4.20
N ALA A 273 21.39 -3.08 3.77
CA ALA A 273 21.72 -2.60 2.44
C ALA A 273 22.96 -1.70 2.52
N VAL A 274 23.97 -2.00 1.73
CA VAL A 274 25.20 -1.21 1.68
C VAL A 274 25.15 -0.30 0.46
N SER A 275 25.30 1.00 0.66
CA SER A 275 25.52 1.97 -0.41
C SER A 275 27.00 2.33 -0.46
N HIS A 276 27.65 2.07 -1.59
CA HIS A 276 29.09 2.28 -1.73
C HIS A 276 29.47 2.80 -3.12
N CYS A 277 30.70 3.30 -3.23
CA CYS A 277 31.20 3.77 -4.52
C CYS A 277 31.75 2.60 -5.34
N TRP A 278 31.46 2.60 -6.64
CA TRP A 278 32.24 1.82 -7.60
C TRP A 278 33.57 2.54 -7.86
N LEU A 279 34.68 1.90 -7.50
CA LEU A 279 36.02 2.48 -7.65
C LEU A 279 36.53 2.39 -9.09
N ARG A 280 36.13 1.36 -9.85
CA ARG A 280 36.39 1.19 -11.28
C ARG A 280 35.10 0.76 -12.00
N ARG A 281 35.04 0.87 -13.33
CA ARG A 281 33.87 0.48 -14.12
C ARG A 281 33.65 -1.03 -14.07
N GLU A 282 34.73 -1.80 -14.01
CA GLU A 282 34.72 -3.26 -14.08
C GLU A 282 34.50 -3.92 -12.73
N HIS A 283 34.83 -3.23 -11.63
CA HIS A 283 34.76 -3.80 -10.29
C HIS A 283 34.62 -2.70 -9.23
N PRO A 284 33.70 -2.84 -8.26
CA PRO A 284 33.48 -1.80 -7.26
C PRO A 284 34.63 -1.70 -6.25
N ASP A 285 35.28 -2.81 -5.92
CA ASP A 285 36.35 -2.88 -4.92
C ASP A 285 37.56 -3.73 -5.40
N PRO A 286 38.32 -3.26 -6.41
CA PRO A 286 39.34 -4.07 -7.08
C PRO A 286 40.50 -4.49 -6.17
N HIS A 287 40.67 -3.84 -5.01
CA HIS A 287 41.73 -4.13 -4.05
C HIS A 287 41.22 -4.76 -2.74
N GLY A 288 39.91 -4.94 -2.57
CA GLY A 288 39.32 -5.55 -1.38
C GLY A 288 39.29 -4.63 -0.15
N GLU A 289 39.48 -3.32 -0.34
CA GLU A 289 39.60 -2.34 0.75
C GLU A 289 38.23 -2.03 1.36
N GLN A 290 37.21 -1.87 0.51
CA GLN A 290 35.84 -1.69 0.98
C GLN A 290 35.33 -2.96 1.68
N LEU A 291 35.63 -4.14 1.14
CA LEU A 291 35.32 -5.42 1.77
C LEU A 291 35.95 -5.55 3.16
N LYS A 292 37.20 -5.09 3.33
CA LYS A 292 37.86 -5.11 4.64
C LYS A 292 37.14 -4.22 5.66
N LEU A 293 36.78 -3.00 5.27
CA LEU A 293 35.99 -2.10 6.11
C LEU A 293 34.62 -2.71 6.46
N ILE A 294 33.92 -3.25 5.46
CA ILE A 294 32.62 -3.91 5.64
C ILE A 294 32.76 -5.09 6.62
N SER A 295 33.78 -5.93 6.47
CA SER A 295 34.07 -7.07 7.35
C SER A 295 34.26 -6.63 8.81
N ASP A 296 35.06 -5.59 9.05
CA ASP A 296 35.29 -5.07 10.40
C ASP A 296 34.00 -4.56 11.05
N ILE A 297 33.09 -3.99 10.26
CA ILE A 297 31.78 -3.50 10.70
C ILE A 297 30.82 -4.66 10.96
N ILE A 298 30.77 -5.65 10.06
CA ILE A 298 29.98 -6.89 10.24
C ILE A 298 30.35 -7.56 11.56
N GLN A 299 31.63 -7.72 11.86
CA GLN A 299 32.06 -8.37 13.10
C GLN A 299 31.53 -7.66 14.37
N ARG A 300 31.52 -6.32 14.38
CA ARG A 300 30.95 -5.51 15.48
C ARG A 300 29.44 -5.68 15.58
N ARG A 301 28.76 -5.66 14.43
CA ARG A 301 27.31 -5.85 14.40
C ARG A 301 26.92 -7.26 14.86
N LEU A 302 27.60 -8.31 14.40
CA LEU A 302 27.35 -9.69 14.82
C LEU A 302 27.51 -9.87 16.33
N ARG A 303 28.57 -9.33 16.93
CA ARG A 303 28.75 -9.33 18.41
C ARG A 303 27.59 -8.68 19.14
N SER A 304 26.98 -7.64 18.56
CA SER A 304 25.84 -6.94 19.16
C SER A 304 24.49 -7.66 19.02
N LEU A 305 24.37 -8.64 18.12
CA LEU A 305 23.12 -9.37 17.84
C LEU A 305 22.95 -10.65 18.68
N GLY A 306 24.00 -11.08 19.37
CA GLY A 306 24.03 -12.32 20.15
C GLY A 306 24.50 -13.52 19.33
N SER A 307 24.70 -14.66 20.01
CA SER A 307 25.20 -15.88 19.37
C SER A 307 24.18 -16.49 18.41
N GLY A 308 24.67 -17.06 17.31
CA GLY A 308 23.86 -17.79 16.35
C GLY A 308 23.04 -16.94 15.38
N VAL A 309 23.16 -15.60 15.43
CA VAL A 309 22.58 -14.67 14.46
C VAL A 309 23.65 -14.27 13.45
N ASP A 310 23.30 -14.27 12.17
CA ASP A 310 24.13 -13.75 11.08
C ASP A 310 23.40 -12.62 10.33
N LEU A 311 24.11 -11.83 9.54
CA LEU A 311 23.56 -10.73 8.74
C LEU A 311 23.21 -11.19 7.32
N ALA A 312 22.22 -10.53 6.72
CA ALA A 312 21.86 -10.69 5.32
C ALA A 312 22.12 -9.37 4.58
N LEU A 313 23.21 -9.31 3.81
CA LEU A 313 23.68 -8.08 3.17
C LEU A 313 23.23 -8.01 1.71
N PHE A 314 22.62 -6.88 1.35
CA PHE A 314 22.46 -6.44 -0.03
C PHE A 314 23.67 -5.58 -0.41
N LEU A 315 24.43 -6.06 -1.39
CA LEU A 315 25.56 -5.40 -2.03
C LEU A 315 25.32 -5.50 -3.53
N ASP A 316 25.06 -4.40 -4.23
CA ASP A 316 24.61 -4.41 -5.63
C ASP A 316 25.39 -5.37 -6.54
N TYR A 317 26.72 -5.38 -6.44
CA TYR A 317 27.63 -6.21 -7.22
C TYR A 317 27.52 -7.72 -6.93
N CYS A 318 27.29 -8.07 -5.66
CA CYS A 318 27.12 -9.45 -5.21
C CYS A 318 25.66 -9.91 -5.32
N SER A 319 24.71 -8.99 -5.23
CA SER A 319 23.28 -9.25 -5.08
C SER A 319 22.52 -9.23 -6.41
N LEU A 320 23.02 -8.49 -7.41
CA LEU A 320 22.45 -8.36 -8.75
C LEU A 320 23.38 -9.01 -9.79
N PHE A 321 22.82 -9.58 -10.86
CA PHE A 321 23.64 -10.17 -11.93
C PHE A 321 24.47 -9.09 -12.64
N GLN A 322 25.75 -9.39 -12.89
CA GLN A 322 26.71 -8.46 -13.49
C GLN A 322 27.07 -8.90 -14.90
N GLU A 323 27.59 -8.02 -15.75
CA GLU A 323 28.08 -8.41 -17.08
C GLU A 323 29.32 -9.32 -17.03
N PRO A 324 29.55 -10.18 -18.04
CA PRO A 324 28.57 -10.64 -19.03
C PRO A 324 27.44 -11.48 -18.41
N ARG A 325 26.20 -11.25 -18.86
CA ARG A 325 24.99 -12.00 -18.45
C ARG A 325 24.50 -12.95 -19.55
N SER A 326 24.01 -14.12 -19.15
CA SER A 326 23.14 -14.96 -19.99
C SER A 326 21.75 -14.33 -20.17
N SER A 327 20.94 -14.85 -21.09
CA SER A 327 19.58 -14.34 -21.31
C SER A 327 18.68 -14.46 -20.08
N GLU A 328 18.84 -15.51 -19.28
CA GLU A 328 18.08 -15.71 -18.05
C GLU A 328 18.53 -14.76 -16.93
N GLU A 329 19.84 -14.57 -16.78
CA GLU A 329 20.42 -13.61 -15.83
C GLU A 329 20.04 -12.16 -16.19
N ALA A 330 19.93 -11.86 -17.49
CA ALA A 330 19.47 -10.56 -17.97
C ALA A 330 18.01 -10.28 -17.56
N ALA A 331 17.11 -11.27 -17.73
CA ALA A 331 15.72 -11.16 -17.31
C ALA A 331 15.60 -10.98 -15.78
N ALA A 332 16.35 -11.76 -15.00
CA ALA A 332 16.39 -11.63 -13.54
C ALA A 332 16.95 -10.27 -13.08
N PHE A 333 17.96 -9.73 -13.78
CA PHE A 333 18.47 -8.39 -13.51
C PHE A 333 17.45 -7.29 -13.79
N GLU A 334 16.73 -7.35 -14.93
CA GLU A 334 15.67 -6.38 -15.24
C GLU A 334 14.55 -6.40 -14.19
N GLU A 335 14.22 -7.59 -13.69
CA GLU A 335 13.28 -7.76 -12.58
C GLU A 335 13.82 -7.14 -11.29
N SER A 336 15.12 -7.31 -11.00
CA SER A 336 15.78 -6.75 -9.83
C SER A 336 15.70 -5.22 -9.74
N LEU A 337 15.76 -4.53 -10.88
CA LEU A 337 15.64 -3.06 -10.94
C LEU A 337 14.26 -2.58 -10.51
N LYS A 338 13.20 -3.39 -10.65
CA LYS A 338 11.84 -3.06 -10.23
C LYS A 338 11.67 -3.08 -8.71
N CYS A 339 12.54 -3.80 -8.00
CA CYS A 339 12.49 -3.96 -6.54
C CYS A 339 13.70 -3.37 -5.81
N VAL A 340 14.69 -2.80 -6.49
CA VAL A 340 15.93 -2.28 -5.87
C VAL A 340 15.65 -1.26 -4.76
N SER A 341 14.62 -0.43 -4.94
CA SER A 341 14.21 0.56 -3.93
C SER A 341 13.79 -0.08 -2.60
N ALA A 342 13.29 -1.32 -2.59
CA ALA A 342 12.87 -2.00 -1.36
C ALA A 342 14.02 -2.13 -0.36
N TRP A 343 15.24 -2.40 -0.82
CA TRP A 343 16.40 -2.57 0.06
C TRP A 343 16.77 -1.27 0.81
N TYR A 344 16.66 -0.13 0.15
CA TYR A 344 17.00 1.17 0.75
C TYR A 344 15.80 1.83 1.44
N ALA A 345 14.58 1.57 1.00
CA ALA A 345 13.38 2.17 1.58
C ALA A 345 12.86 1.43 2.82
N HIS A 346 12.96 0.11 2.88
CA HIS A 346 12.18 -0.69 3.83
C HIS A 346 12.53 -0.44 5.31
N GLU A 347 11.54 -0.27 6.20
CA GLU A 347 11.68 0.05 7.63
C GLU A 347 12.43 -1.02 8.44
N LYS A 348 12.52 -2.26 7.92
CA LYS A 348 13.25 -3.37 8.55
C LYS A 348 14.63 -3.65 7.95
N THR A 349 15.16 -2.72 7.16
CA THR A 349 16.51 -2.80 6.59
C THR A 349 17.38 -1.71 7.18
N GLU A 350 18.57 -2.07 7.68
CA GLU A 350 19.62 -1.10 8.01
C GLU A 350 20.32 -0.64 6.72
N LYS A 351 20.67 0.63 6.63
CA LYS A 351 21.38 1.22 5.48
C LYS A 351 22.74 1.71 5.93
N TRP A 352 23.77 1.13 5.33
CA TRP A 352 25.17 1.42 5.62
C TRP A 352 25.74 2.21 4.46
N LEU A 353 26.01 3.50 4.67
CA LEU A 353 26.57 4.39 3.66
C LEU A 353 28.09 4.46 3.81
N LEU A 354 28.82 4.02 2.78
CA LEU A 354 30.27 4.18 2.68
C LEU A 354 30.57 5.47 1.89
N THR A 355 30.30 6.62 2.51
CA THR A 355 30.39 7.92 1.83
C THR A 355 31.81 8.39 1.55
N ARG A 356 32.80 7.84 2.26
CA ARG A 356 34.22 8.10 2.03
C ARG A 356 34.85 6.94 1.25
N PRO A 357 35.41 7.19 0.05
CA PRO A 357 36.21 6.20 -0.66
C PRO A 357 37.45 5.78 0.14
N PRO A 358 38.06 4.61 -0.13
CA PRO A 358 39.34 4.23 0.47
C PRO A 358 40.44 5.24 0.18
N ALA A 359 41.35 5.47 1.12
CA ALA A 359 42.40 6.49 1.00
C ALA A 359 43.46 6.20 -0.07
N THR A 360 43.53 4.97 -0.56
CA THR A 360 44.34 4.62 -1.74
C THR A 360 43.81 5.25 -3.02
N CYS A 361 42.56 5.72 -3.03
CA CYS A 361 41.96 6.40 -4.18
C CYS A 361 42.24 7.91 -4.11
N SER A 362 42.75 8.49 -5.19
CA SER A 362 42.86 9.95 -5.32
C SER A 362 41.49 10.57 -5.62
N LEU A 363 41.12 11.65 -4.90
CA LEU A 363 39.91 12.41 -5.17
C LEU A 363 40.17 13.56 -6.16
N PRO A 364 39.14 14.05 -6.88
CA PRO A 364 39.26 15.22 -7.73
C PRO A 364 39.65 16.45 -6.91
N GLY A 365 40.88 16.93 -7.08
CA GLY A 365 41.44 18.08 -6.34
C GLY A 365 42.71 17.76 -5.54
N ASP A 366 42.99 16.49 -5.26
CA ASP A 366 44.22 16.04 -4.57
C ASP A 366 45.48 16.13 -5.47
N LEU A 367 45.28 16.35 -6.77
CA LEU A 367 46.33 16.51 -7.77
C LEU A 367 46.89 17.95 -7.76
N ALA A 368 47.38 18.40 -6.61
CA ALA A 368 48.45 19.38 -6.57
C ALA A 368 49.76 18.61 -6.43
N ALA A 369 50.46 18.43 -7.56
CA ALA A 369 51.75 17.74 -7.68
C ALA A 369 51.73 16.19 -7.63
N ALA A 370 51.27 15.56 -8.72
CA ALA A 370 51.76 14.23 -9.08
C ALA A 370 51.94 14.14 -10.60
N GLU A 371 53.18 13.87 -10.99
CA GLU A 371 53.64 13.75 -12.36
C GLU A 371 52.98 12.58 -13.10
N ALA A 372 52.97 12.74 -14.42
CA ALA A 372 52.36 12.00 -15.53
C ALA A 372 52.47 10.45 -15.62
N ASP A 373 52.60 9.67 -14.53
CA ASP A 373 52.84 8.21 -14.66
C ASP A 373 52.08 7.29 -13.70
N ARG A 374 50.90 7.68 -13.21
CA ARG A 374 50.00 6.77 -12.46
C ARG A 374 48.69 6.52 -13.18
N GLN A 375 48.34 5.25 -13.31
CA GLN A 375 47.06 4.70 -13.81
C GLN A 375 45.85 5.02 -12.90
N ASP A 376 45.95 6.06 -12.06
CA ASP A 376 44.98 6.44 -11.04
C ASP A 376 44.04 7.52 -11.56
N VAL A 377 43.03 7.07 -12.31
CA VAL A 377 41.87 7.89 -12.65
C VAL A 377 41.17 8.30 -11.33
N PRO A 378 40.99 9.60 -11.07
CA PRO A 378 40.34 10.07 -9.84
C PRO A 378 38.93 9.51 -9.67
N VAL A 379 38.65 9.00 -8.47
CA VAL A 379 37.36 8.39 -8.15
C VAL A 379 36.35 9.48 -7.81
N ALA A 380 35.18 9.48 -8.46
CA ALA A 380 34.14 10.46 -8.15
C ALA A 380 33.68 10.31 -6.68
N PRO A 381 33.55 11.42 -5.91
CA PRO A 381 33.03 11.37 -4.55
C PRO A 381 31.62 10.79 -4.47
N TYR A 382 31.26 10.19 -3.33
CA TYR A 382 29.94 9.58 -3.11
C TYR A 382 28.79 10.53 -3.46
N ALA A 383 28.82 11.77 -2.97
CA ALA A 383 27.74 12.75 -3.18
C ALA A 383 27.60 13.25 -4.63
N ALA A 384 28.59 12.96 -5.49
CA ALA A 384 28.60 13.38 -6.90
C ALA A 384 27.97 12.33 -7.84
N ARG A 385 27.60 11.14 -7.35
CA ARG A 385 27.09 10.04 -8.17
C ARG A 385 25.57 9.93 -8.07
N GLY A 386 24.93 9.53 -9.17
CA GLY A 386 23.46 9.42 -9.24
C GLY A 386 22.87 8.35 -8.32
N TRP A 387 23.34 7.10 -8.45
CA TRP A 387 22.83 5.96 -7.68
C TRP A 387 23.00 6.13 -6.16
N THR A 388 24.18 6.52 -5.70
CA THR A 388 24.42 6.74 -4.26
C THR A 388 23.60 7.89 -3.68
N HIS A 389 23.32 8.94 -4.48
CA HIS A 389 22.44 10.04 -4.09
C HIS A 389 20.98 9.58 -3.99
N PHE A 390 20.54 8.75 -4.94
CA PHE A 390 19.22 8.10 -4.93
C PHE A 390 19.05 7.17 -3.73
N GLU A 391 19.99 6.25 -3.49
CA GLU A 391 19.97 5.29 -2.38
C GLU A 391 19.91 5.98 -1.03
N ARG A 392 20.74 7.01 -0.84
CA ARG A 392 20.70 7.87 0.35
C ARG A 392 19.34 8.55 0.49
N SER A 393 18.84 9.18 -0.57
CA SER A 393 17.57 9.92 -0.54
C SER A 393 16.39 9.02 -0.21
N ILE A 394 16.38 7.77 -0.69
CA ILE A 394 15.36 6.78 -0.34
C ILE A 394 15.51 6.34 1.11
N GLY A 395 16.73 6.07 1.57
CA GLY A 395 17.01 5.71 2.96
C GLY A 395 16.59 6.78 3.97
N GLU A 396 16.50 8.03 3.53
CA GLU A 396 16.05 9.19 4.31
C GLU A 396 14.52 9.39 4.29
N LEU A 397 13.75 8.66 3.47
CA LEU A 397 12.29 8.83 3.40
C LEU A 397 11.57 8.41 4.68
N LEU A 398 12.08 7.36 5.33
CA LEU A 398 11.49 6.79 6.52
C LEU A 398 12.28 7.21 7.75
N ALA A 399 11.53 7.63 8.75
CA ALA A 399 12.04 7.90 10.08
C ALA A 399 12.08 6.61 10.91
N CYS A 400 12.98 6.57 11.86
CA CYS A 400 13.24 5.38 12.66
C CYS A 400 12.06 5.00 13.55
N GLU A 401 11.76 3.70 13.62
CA GLU A 401 10.82 3.15 14.59
C GLU A 401 11.44 3.23 16.00
N GLY A 402 11.29 4.39 16.64
CA GLY A 402 11.77 4.66 17.99
C GLY A 402 12.95 5.65 18.07
N ARG A 403 12.97 6.45 19.14
CA ARG A 403 13.92 7.57 19.38
C ARG A 403 15.39 7.16 19.55
N THR A 404 15.71 5.88 19.48
CA THR A 404 16.99 5.36 19.99
C THR A 404 17.93 4.80 18.92
N ARG A 405 17.50 4.56 17.67
CA ARG A 405 18.36 3.91 16.67
C ARG A 405 18.12 4.42 15.26
N SER A 406 19.10 5.12 14.69
CA SER A 406 19.11 5.40 13.25
C SER A 406 19.31 4.12 12.45
N LEU A 407 18.40 3.81 11.52
CA LEU A 407 18.61 2.76 10.52
C LEU A 407 19.54 3.22 9.39
N LEU A 408 19.84 4.51 9.29
CA LEU A 408 20.75 5.09 8.31
C LEU A 408 22.08 5.45 8.99
N VAL A 409 23.12 4.67 8.69
CA VAL A 409 24.45 4.77 9.30
C VAL A 409 25.48 5.17 8.24
N ASP A 410 26.03 6.38 8.36
CA ASP A 410 27.06 6.94 7.50
C ASP A 410 28.46 6.58 8.02
N LEU A 411 28.91 5.39 7.67
CA LEU A 411 30.18 4.79 8.11
C LEU A 411 31.39 5.47 7.47
N GLY A 412 31.18 6.28 6.43
CA GLY A 412 32.18 7.21 5.91
C GLY A 412 32.49 8.38 6.86
N ARG A 413 31.91 8.43 8.06
CA ARG A 413 32.28 9.40 9.12
C ARG A 413 33.32 8.88 10.11
N THR A 414 33.66 7.61 10.03
CA THR A 414 34.71 7.00 10.89
C THR A 414 36.05 7.70 10.68
N SER A 415 36.85 7.87 11.74
CA SER A 415 38.19 8.47 11.62
C SER A 415 39.14 7.46 10.99
N GLU A 416 39.92 7.89 10.00
CA GLU A 416 40.92 7.03 9.39
C GLU A 416 42.05 6.70 10.38
N GLY A 417 42.43 5.42 10.46
CA GLY A 417 43.51 4.96 11.35
C GLY A 417 43.13 4.77 12.82
N GLU A 418 41.91 5.14 13.24
CA GLU A 418 41.42 4.82 14.58
C GLU A 418 40.74 3.45 14.62
N PRO A 419 40.92 2.66 15.70
CA PRO A 419 40.15 1.45 15.89
C PRO A 419 38.66 1.74 15.90
N LEU A 420 37.89 1.05 15.05
CA LEU A 420 36.44 1.19 15.04
C LEU A 420 35.85 0.80 16.41
N PRO A 421 34.99 1.61 17.02
CA PRO A 421 34.35 1.30 18.30
C PRO A 421 33.35 0.14 18.16
N GLU A 422 32.80 -0.34 19.29
CA GLU A 422 31.72 -1.34 19.26
C GLU A 422 30.43 -0.78 18.64
N TRP A 423 29.55 -1.66 18.17
CA TRP A 423 28.43 -1.30 17.29
C TRP A 423 27.55 -0.16 17.81
N ALA A 424 27.19 -0.17 19.10
CA ALA A 424 26.29 0.85 19.67
C ALA A 424 26.88 2.27 19.57
N GLU A 425 28.18 2.41 19.84
CA GLU A 425 28.88 3.69 19.72
C GLU A 425 29.14 4.05 18.26
N LEU A 426 29.50 3.06 17.43
CA LEU A 426 29.68 3.27 15.99
C LEU A 426 28.40 3.82 15.35
N GLN A 427 27.26 3.18 15.62
CA GLN A 427 25.95 3.58 15.12
C GLN A 427 25.59 5.01 15.57
N TRP A 428 25.86 5.36 16.83
CA TRP A 428 25.60 6.70 17.34
C TRP A 428 26.50 7.76 16.66
N ARG A 429 27.83 7.55 16.63
CA ARG A 429 28.79 8.47 16.01
C ARG A 429 28.54 8.65 14.50
N CYS A 430 28.12 7.57 13.84
CA CYS A 430 27.91 7.52 12.40
C CYS A 430 26.43 7.70 12.02
N SER A 431 25.55 8.11 12.93
CA SER A 431 24.16 8.40 12.56
C SER A 431 24.15 9.47 11.46
N ALA A 432 23.59 9.14 10.30
CA ALA A 432 23.58 10.03 9.16
C ALA A 432 22.79 11.31 9.51
N ARG A 433 23.29 12.47 9.08
CA ARG A 433 22.49 13.70 9.10
C ARG A 433 21.41 13.53 8.03
N GLN A 434 20.19 13.23 8.47
CA GLN A 434 19.03 13.01 7.62
C GLN A 434 18.48 14.36 7.17
N GLU A 435 18.20 14.49 5.87
CA GLU A 435 17.51 15.64 5.28
C GLU A 435 16.00 15.42 5.30
N PRO A 436 15.17 16.47 5.24
CA PRO A 436 13.74 16.31 5.05
C PRO A 436 13.45 15.48 3.78
N PRO A 437 12.42 14.61 3.78
CA PRO A 437 12.11 13.78 2.62
C PRO A 437 11.98 14.63 1.35
N ARG A 438 12.75 14.31 0.30
CA ARG A 438 12.73 15.10 -0.94
C ARG A 438 11.48 14.77 -1.72
N VAL A 439 10.65 15.77 -2.01
CA VAL A 439 9.58 15.59 -3.00
C VAL A 439 10.19 15.25 -4.38
N PRO A 440 9.50 14.48 -5.24
CA PRO A 440 10.09 14.00 -6.49
C PRO A 440 10.72 15.09 -7.37
N ALA A 441 10.08 16.26 -7.49
CA ALA A 441 10.61 17.37 -8.29
C ALA A 441 12.00 17.84 -7.80
N ARG A 442 12.18 17.99 -6.49
CA ARG A 442 13.45 18.40 -5.88
C ARG A 442 14.55 17.37 -6.15
N LEU A 443 14.25 16.07 -5.97
CA LEU A 443 15.28 15.06 -6.23
C LEU A 443 15.66 15.01 -7.71
N CYS A 444 14.71 15.15 -8.63
CA CYS A 444 15.00 15.16 -10.07
C CYS A 444 15.96 16.30 -10.44
N GLU A 445 15.77 17.49 -9.88
CA GLU A 445 16.70 18.63 -10.06
C GLU A 445 18.10 18.30 -9.51
N GLU A 446 18.17 17.72 -8.32
CA GLU A 446 19.45 17.31 -7.72
C GLU A 446 20.16 16.22 -8.55
N LEU A 447 19.42 15.21 -9.03
CA LEU A 447 19.93 14.10 -9.85
C LEU A 447 20.47 14.57 -11.21
N ALA A 448 19.87 15.60 -11.80
CA ALA A 448 20.33 16.18 -13.06
C ALA A 448 21.77 16.73 -12.99
N THR A 449 22.26 17.04 -11.79
CA THR A 449 23.63 17.53 -11.55
C THR A 449 24.64 16.41 -11.27
N LYS A 450 24.19 15.15 -11.16
CA LYS A 450 25.02 14.02 -10.74
C LYS A 450 25.67 13.32 -11.93
N LYS A 451 26.73 12.56 -11.61
CA LYS A 451 27.46 11.73 -12.58
C LYS A 451 26.83 10.34 -12.68
N PHE A 452 26.71 9.86 -13.91
CA PHE A 452 26.17 8.54 -14.25
C PHE A 452 27.18 7.78 -15.12
N ALA A 453 27.25 6.46 -14.92
CA ALA A 453 28.02 5.59 -15.81
C ALA A 453 27.26 5.37 -17.12
N GLU A 454 25.92 5.21 -17.04
CA GLU A 454 25.03 5.05 -18.18
C GLU A 454 23.99 6.19 -18.19
N PRO A 455 23.89 7.00 -19.26
CA PRO A 455 22.99 8.15 -19.30
C PRO A 455 21.50 7.82 -19.11
N THR A 456 21.08 6.61 -19.46
CA THR A 456 19.70 6.13 -19.29
C THR A 456 19.29 5.99 -17.83
N ASP A 457 20.26 5.84 -16.92
CA ASP A 457 20.01 5.68 -15.49
C ASP A 457 19.26 6.88 -14.91
N LEU A 458 19.49 8.09 -15.41
CA LEU A 458 18.81 9.29 -14.90
C LEU A 458 17.28 9.17 -15.00
N ALA A 459 16.77 8.74 -16.16
CA ALA A 459 15.34 8.54 -16.36
C ALA A 459 14.79 7.40 -15.48
N THR A 460 15.55 6.33 -15.35
CA THR A 460 15.22 5.20 -14.47
C THR A 460 15.11 5.63 -13.01
N LEU A 461 16.08 6.39 -12.50
CA LEU A 461 16.07 6.87 -11.12
C LEU A 461 14.95 7.86 -10.84
N HIS A 462 14.61 8.74 -11.80
CA HIS A 462 13.46 9.64 -11.67
C HIS A 462 12.17 8.84 -11.41
N GLU A 463 11.92 7.82 -12.24
CA GLU A 463 10.70 7.03 -12.11
C GLU A 463 10.71 6.16 -10.86
N LEU A 464 11.82 5.47 -10.57
CA LEU A 464 11.96 4.67 -9.35
C LEU A 464 11.72 5.50 -8.10
N TYR A 465 12.31 6.70 -8.02
CA TYR A 465 12.15 7.54 -6.84
C TYR A 465 10.72 8.06 -6.72
N ARG A 466 10.12 8.53 -7.81
CA ARG A 466 8.74 9.02 -7.83
C ARG A 466 7.76 7.95 -7.33
N VAL A 467 7.87 6.72 -7.83
CA VAL A 467 7.05 5.58 -7.39
C VAL A 467 7.31 5.28 -5.92
N THR A 468 8.58 5.12 -5.53
CA THR A 468 8.97 4.78 -4.16
C THR A 468 8.47 5.81 -3.15
N PHE A 469 8.69 7.10 -3.42
CA PHE A 469 8.24 8.21 -2.57
C PHE A 469 6.73 8.16 -2.33
N HIS A 470 5.93 7.96 -3.39
CA HIS A 470 4.47 7.95 -3.25
C HIS A 470 3.96 6.69 -2.55
N GLU A 471 4.56 5.52 -2.76
CA GLU A 471 4.18 4.29 -2.07
C GLU A 471 4.56 4.34 -0.58
N VAL A 472 5.75 4.85 -0.25
CA VAL A 472 6.18 5.09 1.14
C VAL A 472 5.23 6.09 1.79
N ALA A 473 5.03 7.27 1.20
CA ALA A 473 4.15 8.28 1.77
C ALA A 473 2.70 7.81 1.93
N ALA A 474 2.21 6.93 1.03
CA ALA A 474 0.87 6.37 1.12
C ALA A 474 0.69 5.34 2.25
N SER A 475 1.75 4.76 2.79
CA SER A 475 1.69 3.72 3.83
C SER A 475 2.20 4.18 5.20
N THR A 476 3.04 5.21 5.26
CA THR A 476 3.62 5.73 6.50
C THR A 476 2.58 6.40 7.41
N LYS A 477 2.54 5.94 8.67
CA LYS A 477 1.66 6.47 9.73
C LYS A 477 2.38 7.38 10.72
N PHE A 478 3.69 7.22 10.87
CA PHE A 478 4.48 7.98 11.84
C PHE A 478 5.78 8.47 11.21
N LEU A 479 6.12 9.73 11.48
CA LEU A 479 7.39 10.35 11.12
C LEU A 479 8.09 10.79 12.40
N VAL A 480 9.38 10.48 12.54
CA VAL A 480 10.20 10.75 13.73
C VAL A 480 11.53 11.37 13.27
N PHE A 481 11.61 12.69 13.35
CA PHE A 481 12.74 13.49 12.93
C PHE A 481 13.24 14.32 14.10
N CYS A 482 13.69 13.64 15.17
CA CYS A 482 14.15 14.29 16.39
C CYS A 482 15.66 14.52 16.35
N ASP A 483 16.13 15.61 16.95
CA ASP A 483 17.54 15.91 17.18
C ASP A 483 18.40 15.90 15.89
N LEU A 484 17.83 16.38 14.78
CA LEU A 484 18.50 16.41 13.47
C LEU A 484 19.20 17.74 13.16
N ASP A 485 19.21 18.68 14.11
CA ASP A 485 19.79 20.03 13.92
C ASP A 485 19.05 20.83 12.83
N TRP A 486 17.80 20.47 12.50
CA TRP A 486 16.98 21.16 11.49
C TRP A 486 16.55 22.53 11.97
N GLY A 487 16.67 23.54 11.12
CA GLY A 487 16.25 24.91 11.36
C GLY A 487 15.13 25.36 10.44
N ASP A 488 15.01 26.68 10.28
CA ASP A 488 13.96 27.30 9.48
C ASP A 488 14.10 27.01 7.97
N ASP A 489 15.31 26.71 7.50
CA ASP A 489 15.60 26.38 6.09
C ASP A 489 15.02 25.00 5.67
N GLU A 490 14.91 24.06 6.61
CA GLU A 490 14.35 22.73 6.38
C GLU A 490 12.82 22.68 6.42
N ALA A 491 12.20 23.64 7.11
CA ALA A 491 10.76 23.70 7.31
C ALA A 491 9.92 23.68 6.01
N PRO A 492 10.20 24.49 4.97
CA PRO A 492 9.41 24.46 3.73
C PRO A 492 9.54 23.13 2.99
N HIS A 493 10.71 22.49 3.06
CA HIS A 493 10.95 21.18 2.45
C HIS A 493 10.14 20.08 3.16
N LEU A 494 10.14 20.08 4.49
CA LEU A 494 9.32 19.16 5.27
C LEU A 494 7.83 19.41 5.05
N ALA A 495 7.39 20.67 5.02
CA ALA A 495 6.01 21.06 4.74
C ALA A 495 5.54 20.55 3.36
N ALA A 496 6.39 20.68 2.34
CA ALA A 496 6.11 20.15 1.00
C ALA A 496 5.95 18.62 1.01
N ALA A 497 6.85 17.91 1.69
CA ALA A 497 6.82 16.44 1.76
C ALA A 497 5.57 15.92 2.48
N VAL A 498 5.26 16.47 3.65
CA VAL A 498 4.16 16.03 4.54
C VAL A 498 2.80 16.02 3.84
N ARG A 499 2.57 16.90 2.86
CA ARG A 499 1.34 16.95 2.06
C ARG A 499 1.05 15.66 1.28
N HIS A 500 2.05 14.81 1.07
CA HIS A 500 1.89 13.51 0.41
C HIS A 500 1.52 12.39 1.38
N PHE A 501 1.77 12.54 2.68
CA PHE A 501 1.53 11.53 3.71
C PHE A 501 0.07 11.57 4.17
N ARG A 502 -0.84 10.94 3.41
CA ARG A 502 -2.30 11.01 3.66
C ARG A 502 -2.72 10.26 4.91
N LEU A 503 -2.02 9.18 5.25
CA LEU A 503 -2.30 8.34 6.42
C LEU A 503 -1.54 8.77 7.69
N LEU A 504 -0.83 9.90 7.66
CA LEU A 504 -0.01 10.35 8.78
C LEU A 504 -0.85 10.53 10.05
N GLN A 505 -0.49 9.80 11.10
CA GLN A 505 -1.12 9.82 12.41
C GLN A 505 -0.29 10.58 13.43
N GLY A 506 1.04 10.55 13.30
CA GLY A 506 1.94 11.26 14.20
C GLY A 506 3.20 11.78 13.53
N ILE A 507 3.67 12.94 13.97
CA ILE A 507 4.99 13.48 13.60
C ILE A 507 5.72 13.97 14.85
N GLU A 508 6.97 13.54 15.03
CA GLU A 508 7.87 13.99 16.09
C GLU A 508 9.01 14.82 15.47
N LEU A 509 9.14 16.07 15.92
CA LEU A 509 10.14 17.05 15.48
C LEU A 509 10.90 17.63 16.68
N GLU A 510 11.00 16.86 17.76
CA GLU A 510 11.63 17.30 19.01
C GLU A 510 13.11 17.62 18.82
N GLY A 511 13.61 18.61 19.56
CA GLY A 511 15.06 18.85 19.66
C GLY A 511 15.69 19.46 18.41
N ASN A 512 14.87 20.00 17.52
CA ASN A 512 15.32 20.78 16.38
C ASN A 512 15.36 22.27 16.73
N HIS A 513 15.48 23.11 15.71
CA HIS A 513 15.71 24.54 15.79
C HIS A 513 14.65 25.36 15.04
N PHE A 514 13.41 24.87 14.91
CA PHE A 514 12.33 25.62 14.26
C PHE A 514 11.91 26.84 15.10
N GLY A 515 11.82 28.00 14.45
CA GLY A 515 11.21 29.21 14.99
C GLY A 515 9.70 29.29 14.74
N ASP A 516 9.08 30.35 15.25
CA ASP A 516 7.61 30.53 15.24
C ASP A 516 7.00 30.51 13.83
N ALA A 517 7.63 31.19 12.87
CA ALA A 517 7.14 31.27 11.49
C ALA A 517 7.14 29.89 10.81
N SER A 518 8.26 29.18 10.91
CA SER A 518 8.44 27.82 10.37
C SER A 518 7.48 26.82 11.00
N ALA A 519 7.25 26.89 12.31
CA ALA A 519 6.29 26.02 12.97
C ALA A 519 4.85 26.30 12.54
N SER A 520 4.51 27.57 12.27
CA SER A 520 3.21 27.91 11.68
C SER A 520 3.06 27.37 10.27
N GLU A 521 4.10 27.45 9.43
CA GLU A 521 4.10 26.89 8.07
C GLU A 521 3.94 25.35 8.09
N LEU A 522 4.71 24.67 8.94
CA LEU A 522 4.59 23.23 9.15
C LEU A 522 3.17 22.87 9.59
N PHE A 523 2.58 23.65 10.50
CA PHE A 523 1.20 23.47 10.92
C PHE A 523 0.20 23.61 9.76
N ASP A 524 0.39 24.57 8.85
CA ASP A 524 -0.47 24.70 7.66
C ASP A 524 -0.41 23.45 6.77
N ALA A 525 0.76 22.82 6.66
CA ALA A 525 0.90 21.54 5.97
C ALA A 525 0.19 20.39 6.72
N PHE A 526 0.17 20.42 8.06
CA PHE A 526 -0.51 19.43 8.90
C PHE A 526 -2.03 19.57 8.87
N ALA A 527 -2.57 20.78 8.79
CA ALA A 527 -4.01 21.06 8.92
C ALA A 527 -4.88 20.30 7.90
N GLY A 528 -4.32 19.96 6.73
CA GLY A 528 -4.98 19.16 5.71
C GLY A 528 -4.90 17.63 5.90
N ARG A 529 -4.43 17.12 7.06
CA ARG A 529 -4.23 15.68 7.33
C ARG A 529 -5.33 15.12 8.22
N GLU A 530 -6.22 14.33 7.62
CA GLU A 530 -7.42 13.82 8.29
C GLU A 530 -7.17 12.81 9.42
N HIS A 531 -6.03 12.13 9.38
CA HIS A 531 -5.68 11.08 10.34
C HIS A 531 -4.70 11.55 11.42
N LEU A 532 -4.21 12.79 11.34
CA LEU A 532 -3.18 13.30 12.23
C LEU A 532 -3.74 13.50 13.63
N ARG A 533 -3.07 12.88 14.61
CA ARG A 533 -3.46 12.87 16.02
C ARG A 533 -2.34 13.35 16.93
N ARG A 534 -1.08 13.35 16.48
CA ARG A 534 0.07 13.69 17.32
C ARG A 534 1.07 14.56 16.57
N VAL A 535 1.44 15.68 17.16
CA VAL A 535 2.52 16.55 16.68
C VAL A 535 3.39 16.90 17.88
N VAL A 536 4.68 16.54 17.84
CA VAL A 536 5.62 16.84 18.93
C VAL A 536 6.62 17.88 18.44
N LEU A 537 6.57 19.09 19.01
CA LEU A 537 7.45 20.22 18.67
C LEU A 537 8.31 20.68 19.86
N ARG A 538 8.37 19.90 20.95
CA ARG A 538 9.12 20.29 22.15
C ARG A 538 10.61 20.47 21.87
N ALA A 539 11.27 21.30 22.68
CA ALA A 539 12.70 21.61 22.53
C ALA A 539 13.09 22.24 21.17
N ASN A 540 12.17 22.98 20.54
CA ASN A 540 12.43 23.89 19.42
C ASN A 540 12.57 25.35 19.91
N ARG A 541 12.79 26.30 18.98
CA ARG A 541 12.96 27.74 19.27
C ARG A 541 11.62 28.50 19.25
N LEU A 542 10.57 27.89 19.78
CA LEU A 542 9.22 28.47 19.81
C LEU A 542 9.01 29.39 21.01
N GLN A 543 8.40 30.55 20.77
CA GLN A 543 7.92 31.42 21.84
C GLN A 543 6.57 30.93 22.38
N ASP A 544 6.28 31.25 23.64
CA ASP A 544 5.04 30.82 24.32
C ASP A 544 3.78 31.24 23.57
N THR A 545 3.77 32.46 23.02
CA THR A 545 2.64 33.00 22.26
C THR A 545 2.38 32.23 20.98
N ALA A 546 3.42 31.85 20.24
CA ALA A 546 3.31 31.05 19.03
C ALA A 546 2.89 29.61 19.37
N ALA A 547 3.44 29.04 20.44
CA ALA A 547 3.07 27.70 20.91
C ALA A 547 1.59 27.63 21.32
N GLU A 548 1.07 28.66 22.02
CA GLU A 548 -0.34 28.79 22.36
C GLU A 548 -1.25 28.87 21.12
N GLN A 549 -0.85 29.65 20.11
CA GLN A 549 -1.59 29.76 18.84
C GLN A 549 -1.64 28.43 18.10
N ILE A 550 -0.51 27.72 17.98
CA ILE A 550 -0.45 26.41 17.35
C ILE A 550 -1.34 25.42 18.11
N CYS A 551 -1.30 25.41 19.44
CA CYS A 551 -2.17 24.57 20.27
C CYS A 551 -3.66 24.86 20.07
N ALA A 552 -4.05 26.14 20.00
CA ALA A 552 -5.43 26.54 19.74
C ALA A 552 -5.90 26.01 18.38
N ARG A 553 -5.07 26.18 17.34
CA ARG A 553 -5.35 25.67 15.98
C ARG A 553 -5.43 24.13 15.95
N LEU A 554 -4.55 23.42 16.66
CA LEU A 554 -4.62 21.97 16.84
C LEU A 554 -5.94 21.55 17.52
N TYR A 555 -6.41 22.30 18.51
CA TYR A 555 -7.65 21.98 19.24
C TYR A 555 -8.93 22.22 18.41
N GLU A 556 -8.88 23.20 17.50
CA GLU A 556 -9.95 23.50 16.54
C GLU A 556 -10.05 22.44 15.43
N CYS A 557 -8.94 21.79 15.07
CA CYS A 557 -8.96 20.57 14.26
C CYS A 557 -9.74 19.47 15.01
N ARG A 558 -11.02 19.28 14.65
CA ARG A 558 -12.03 18.43 15.32
C ARG A 558 -11.57 17.00 15.69
N ARG A 559 -10.49 16.47 15.13
CA ARG A 559 -9.98 15.10 15.34
C ARG A 559 -8.82 14.98 16.35
N LEU A 560 -8.10 16.06 16.65
CA LEU A 560 -7.06 16.07 17.69
C LEU A 560 -7.63 16.09 19.12
N ARG A 561 -8.93 16.38 19.27
CA ARG A 561 -9.65 16.31 20.56
C ARG A 561 -9.70 14.92 21.20
N GLN A 562 -9.35 13.86 20.46
CA GLN A 562 -9.34 12.48 20.97
C GLN A 562 -8.01 12.07 21.62
N THR A 563 -6.95 12.87 21.53
CA THR A 563 -5.74 12.60 22.30
C THR A 563 -5.96 13.01 23.75
N ARG A 564 -6.00 12.02 24.65
CA ARG A 564 -5.82 12.30 26.08
C ARG A 564 -4.44 12.94 26.25
N PRO A 565 -4.33 14.11 26.90
CA PRO A 565 -3.03 14.52 27.43
C PRO A 565 -2.64 13.49 28.48
N GLU A 566 -1.63 12.68 28.19
CA GLU A 566 -1.08 11.73 29.16
C GLU A 566 -0.30 12.51 30.22
N ALA A 567 -0.97 12.73 31.36
CA ALA A 567 -0.48 13.09 32.69
C ALA A 567 0.36 14.39 32.88
N PRO A 568 0.23 15.06 34.05
CA PRO A 568 0.78 16.39 34.27
C PRO A 568 2.24 16.31 34.74
N LEU A 569 3.08 17.21 34.21
CA LEU A 569 4.37 17.54 34.84
C LEU A 569 4.23 18.85 35.61
N GLY A 570 4.91 18.90 36.76
CA GLY A 570 4.76 19.92 37.80
C GLY A 570 4.93 21.36 37.31
N HIS A 571 4.13 22.23 37.92
CA HIS A 571 4.14 23.69 37.83
C HIS A 571 3.92 24.32 36.45
N ALA A 572 2.70 24.21 35.95
CA ALA A 572 2.05 25.27 35.17
C ALA A 572 0.55 25.38 35.56
N SER A 573 0.31 25.76 36.82
CA SER A 573 -1.00 26.22 37.30
C SER A 573 -1.32 27.57 36.65
N SER A 574 -1.81 27.57 35.40
CA SER A 574 -2.35 28.77 34.75
C SER A 574 -3.27 28.45 33.56
N CYS A 575 -2.95 27.45 32.73
CA CYS A 575 -3.64 27.29 31.45
C CYS A 575 -4.98 26.53 31.52
N ARG A 576 -5.24 25.72 32.56
CA ARG A 576 -6.55 25.07 32.75
C ARG A 576 -7.63 26.02 33.32
N ALA A 577 -7.22 27.17 33.86
CA ALA A 577 -8.13 28.08 34.58
C ALA A 577 -8.76 29.16 33.69
N LYS A 578 -8.25 29.44 32.49
CA LYS A 578 -8.76 30.53 31.63
C LYS A 578 -9.78 30.09 30.56
N CYS A 579 -9.74 28.84 30.10
CA CYS A 579 -10.73 28.33 29.12
C CYS A 579 -12.02 27.80 29.75
N LEU A 580 -12.09 27.61 31.07
CA LEU A 580 -13.30 27.18 31.79
C LEU A 580 -14.05 28.33 32.47
N ALA A 581 -13.59 29.57 32.32
CA ALA A 581 -14.13 30.75 33.00
C ALA A 581 -15.21 31.52 32.21
N SER A 582 -15.92 30.88 31.27
CA SER A 582 -17.10 31.46 30.59
C SER A 582 -18.44 30.81 30.98
N GLY A 583 -18.47 30.03 32.06
CA GLY A 583 -19.71 29.42 32.59
C GLY A 583 -19.86 29.66 34.09
N ALA A 584 -20.42 30.80 34.48
CA ALA A 584 -20.68 31.14 35.88
C ALA A 584 -21.87 30.37 36.46
N ARG A 585 -21.71 29.78 37.67
CA ARG A 585 -22.72 29.75 38.76
C ARG A 585 -22.01 29.73 40.14
N PRO A 586 -22.61 30.32 41.21
CA PRO A 586 -21.89 30.69 42.44
C PRO A 586 -22.05 29.69 43.59
N GLY A 587 -21.10 29.65 44.53
CA GLY A 587 -21.30 29.11 45.88
C GLY A 587 -20.05 28.75 46.70
N SER A 588 -19.83 29.49 47.80
CA SER A 588 -19.14 29.16 49.07
C SER A 588 -17.69 28.60 49.03
N SER A 589 -16.67 29.40 49.33
CA SER A 589 -16.06 29.68 50.65
C SER A 589 -15.33 28.51 51.33
N VAL A 590 -14.02 28.66 51.59
CA VAL A 590 -13.40 28.71 52.95
C VAL A 590 -11.86 28.59 52.86
N ALA A 591 -11.20 29.64 53.37
CA ALA A 591 -9.95 29.75 54.13
C ALA A 591 -8.67 28.93 53.82
N ALA A 592 -7.58 29.68 53.55
CA ALA A 592 -6.19 29.36 53.95
C ALA A 592 -5.98 29.68 55.45
N PRO A 593 -4.88 29.26 56.13
CA PRO A 593 -3.59 30.00 56.10
C PRO A 593 -2.33 29.09 56.43
N PRO A 594 -1.15 29.59 56.90
CA PRO A 594 -0.01 30.02 56.04
C PRO A 594 1.41 29.56 56.49
N SER A 595 2.44 29.98 55.71
CA SER A 595 3.85 30.34 56.08
C SER A 595 4.86 29.22 56.48
N ALA A 596 6.18 29.24 56.21
CA ALA A 596 7.16 30.02 55.43
C ALA A 596 8.56 29.27 55.52
N PRO A 597 9.77 29.85 55.31
CA PRO A 597 10.55 29.90 54.05
C PRO A 597 12.02 29.39 54.14
N ARG A 598 12.74 29.28 53.01
CA ARG A 598 14.23 29.40 52.79
C ARG A 598 14.63 28.73 51.47
N ALA A 599 15.65 29.10 50.70
CA ALA A 599 16.41 30.32 50.40
C ALA A 599 17.18 30.01 49.09
N ALA A 600 17.52 31.05 48.33
CA ALA A 600 17.99 31.05 46.95
C ALA A 600 19.34 30.37 46.64
N SER A 601 19.51 29.90 45.40
CA SER A 601 20.68 30.23 44.55
C SER A 601 20.51 29.75 43.08
N GLY A 602 20.85 30.62 42.12
CA GLY A 602 21.27 30.26 40.75
C GLY A 602 20.19 30.16 39.65
N CYS A 603 19.74 31.30 39.10
CA CYS A 603 18.89 31.34 37.90
C CYS A 603 19.68 31.05 36.61
N LEU A 604 19.30 29.99 35.89
CA LEU A 604 19.44 29.83 34.43
C LEU A 604 18.02 29.94 33.83
N PRO A 605 17.81 30.53 32.63
CA PRO A 605 16.46 30.69 32.09
C PRO A 605 15.86 29.32 31.74
N MET A 606 14.82 28.94 32.47
CA MET A 606 14.08 27.69 32.29
C MET A 606 13.21 27.73 31.03
N ARG A 607 13.28 26.62 30.30
CA ARG A 607 12.63 26.30 29.03
C ARG A 607 11.12 26.14 29.19
N CYS A 608 10.34 26.73 28.29
CA CYS A 608 8.91 26.47 28.17
C CYS A 608 8.66 25.13 27.46
N SER A 609 7.75 24.33 28.00
CA SER A 609 7.35 23.02 27.47
C SER A 609 5.90 23.03 27.02
N VAL A 610 5.63 22.56 25.81
CA VAL A 610 4.30 22.18 25.35
C VAL A 610 4.36 20.69 24.97
N ALA A 611 3.51 19.89 25.62
CA ALA A 611 3.46 18.43 25.52
C ALA A 611 2.28 17.97 24.66
#